data_AF-A0A818SAI8-F1
#
_entry.id   AF-A0A818SAI8-F1
#
_cell.length_a   1.000
_cell.length_b   1.000
_cell.length_c   1.000
_cell.angle_alpha   90.00
_cell.angle_beta   90.00
_cell.angle_gamma   90.00
#
_symmetry.space_group_name_H-M   'P 1'
#
loop_
_entity.id
_entity.type
_entity.pdbx_description
1 polymer ?
#
loop_
_entity_poly.entity_id
_entity_poly.type
_entity_poly.pdbx_seq_one_letter_code
_entity_poly.pdbx_strand_id
1 'polypeptide(L)'
;MPGSMDGIIRNALESSSGRKVGCRDDEIGLAYNPEFIALGQVIKDMLNPDFILIGESDRRIGDTLQALYSKIVTKQPLPFQRMNFINAEITKISLNTYVTTKITYANMLSELCENFSGADVDIVNAAIGCDSRVGSKYLKGALAYGGPCFPRDNRAFVALSKSMSVNALLAEATDQLNDYQIKRLLRKCEQIADLYFSDVPHIKPIVGILGLSYKPDTPVVECSVACALANKLINNFDVFAYDPLAMPLASQICDKSGKK
;
A
#
# COMPACT_ATOMS: atom_id res chain seq x y z
N MET A 1 8.28 10.29 -9.41
CA MET A 1 7.01 11.01 -9.70
C MET A 1 6.86 11.09 -11.21
N PRO A 2 5.64 11.07 -11.78
CA PRO A 2 5.46 11.33 -13.20
C PRO A 2 6.24 12.55 -13.69
N GLY A 3 7.01 12.39 -14.77
CA GLY A 3 7.95 13.38 -15.30
C GLY A 3 9.39 13.22 -14.81
N SER A 4 9.71 12.28 -13.92
CA SER A 4 11.09 12.15 -13.39
C SER A 4 12.02 11.53 -14.43
N MET A 5 11.56 10.48 -15.11
CA MET A 5 12.34 9.73 -16.08
C MET A 5 12.73 10.58 -17.28
N ASP A 6 11.79 11.36 -17.83
CA ASP A 6 12.05 12.25 -18.97
C ASP A 6 12.60 13.62 -18.57
N GLY A 7 12.76 13.86 -17.27
CA GLY A 7 13.29 15.09 -16.71
C GLY A 7 14.62 14.86 -16.01
N ILE A 8 14.61 14.97 -14.69
CA ILE A 8 15.83 14.95 -13.86
C ILE A 8 16.69 13.70 -14.07
N ILE A 9 16.07 12.53 -14.31
CA ILE A 9 16.79 11.25 -14.48
C ILE A 9 17.50 11.22 -15.82
N ARG A 10 16.78 11.51 -16.93
CA ARG A 10 17.39 11.64 -18.27
C ARG A 10 18.53 12.65 -18.24
N ASN A 11 18.30 13.84 -17.70
CA ASN A 11 19.30 14.91 -17.68
C ASN A 11 20.56 14.52 -16.91
N ALA A 12 20.40 13.90 -15.74
CA ALA A 12 21.53 13.39 -14.96
C ALA A 12 22.30 12.31 -15.72
N LEU A 13 21.59 11.37 -16.34
CA LEU A 13 22.21 10.28 -17.09
C LEU A 13 22.97 10.77 -18.32
N GLU A 14 22.39 11.69 -19.11
CA GLU A 14 23.05 12.26 -20.29
C GLU A 14 24.29 13.07 -19.89
N SER A 15 24.18 13.85 -18.81
CA SER A 15 25.28 14.69 -18.31
C SER A 15 26.44 13.85 -17.76
N SER A 16 26.15 12.75 -17.04
CA SER A 16 27.19 11.87 -16.50
C SER A 16 27.80 10.93 -17.53
N SER A 17 27.05 10.50 -18.55
CA SER A 17 27.54 9.57 -19.58
C SER A 17 28.16 10.26 -20.79
N GLY A 18 27.86 11.54 -21.03
CA GLY A 18 28.23 12.25 -22.26
C GLY A 18 27.48 11.76 -23.51
N ARG A 19 26.48 10.88 -23.34
CA ARG A 19 25.69 10.29 -24.43
C ARG A 19 24.24 10.71 -24.32
N LYS A 20 23.57 10.84 -25.47
CA LYS A 20 22.14 11.16 -25.51
C LYS A 20 21.28 9.92 -25.32
N VAL A 21 20.14 10.08 -24.67
CA VAL A 21 19.14 9.00 -24.55
C VAL A 21 18.34 8.94 -25.86
N GLY A 22 18.41 7.80 -26.54
CA GLY A 22 17.79 7.60 -27.84
C GLY A 22 18.10 6.24 -28.47
N CYS A 23 17.93 6.14 -29.78
CA CYS A 23 17.93 4.89 -30.53
C CYS A 23 19.13 4.71 -31.47
N ARG A 24 20.03 5.69 -31.58
CA ARG A 24 21.25 5.57 -32.40
C ARG A 24 22.31 4.71 -31.73
N ASP A 25 23.29 4.24 -32.50
CA ASP A 25 24.36 3.37 -32.00
C ASP A 25 25.23 4.05 -30.94
N ASP A 26 25.46 5.34 -31.07
CA ASP A 26 26.19 6.18 -30.11
C ASP A 26 25.31 6.67 -28.94
N GLU A 27 24.01 6.35 -28.93
CA GLU A 27 23.04 6.73 -27.90
C GLU A 27 22.73 5.60 -26.92
N ILE A 28 22.27 5.98 -25.72
CA ILE A 28 21.92 5.05 -24.64
C ILE A 28 20.40 4.84 -24.58
N GLY A 29 19.98 3.61 -24.34
CA GLY A 29 18.59 3.31 -24.02
C GLY A 29 18.30 3.59 -22.54
N LEU A 30 17.13 4.14 -22.24
CA LEU A 30 16.64 4.39 -20.89
C LEU A 30 15.29 3.71 -20.72
N ALA A 31 15.10 3.01 -19.61
CA ALA A 31 13.83 2.37 -19.28
C ALA A 31 13.40 2.65 -17.84
N TYR A 32 12.09 2.77 -17.65
CA TYR A 32 11.43 2.75 -16.36
C TYR A 32 10.66 1.44 -16.23
N ASN A 33 11.10 0.57 -15.34
CA ASN A 33 10.55 -0.76 -15.21
C ASN A 33 10.28 -1.04 -13.73
N PRO A 34 9.16 -0.53 -13.19
CA PRO A 34 8.81 -0.71 -11.79
C PRO A 34 8.26 -2.11 -11.54
N GLU A 35 8.51 -2.61 -10.34
CA GLU A 35 8.01 -3.92 -9.91
C GLU A 35 6.68 -3.79 -9.14
N PHE A 36 5.83 -4.81 -9.28
CA PHE A 36 4.53 -4.93 -8.59
C PHE A 36 4.54 -6.12 -7.62
N ILE A 37 5.51 -6.11 -6.72
CA ILE A 37 5.78 -7.16 -5.75
C ILE A 37 5.21 -6.83 -4.38
N ALA A 38 4.89 -7.85 -3.59
CA ALA A 38 4.56 -7.74 -2.19
C ALA A 38 5.72 -8.27 -1.31
N LEU A 39 6.09 -7.52 -0.25
CA LEU A 39 7.05 -7.99 0.75
C LEU A 39 6.66 -9.38 1.30
N GLY A 40 7.62 -10.27 1.56
CA GLY A 40 7.32 -11.64 2.00
C GLY A 40 6.90 -12.61 0.88
N GLN A 41 6.63 -12.13 -0.35
CA GLN A 41 6.35 -12.97 -1.53
C GLN A 41 7.17 -12.56 -2.76
N VAL A 42 8.25 -11.79 -2.55
CA VAL A 42 9.04 -11.14 -3.62
C VAL A 42 9.44 -12.11 -4.73
N ILE A 43 10.06 -13.25 -4.39
CA ILE A 43 10.51 -14.23 -5.40
C ILE A 43 9.31 -14.77 -6.20
N LYS A 44 8.23 -15.13 -5.52
CA LYS A 44 7.02 -15.67 -6.16
C LYS A 44 6.40 -14.66 -7.13
N ASP A 45 6.28 -13.41 -6.70
CA ASP A 45 5.68 -12.32 -7.49
C ASP A 45 6.55 -11.93 -8.68
N MET A 46 7.88 -11.94 -8.53
CA MET A 46 8.81 -11.71 -9.65
C MET A 46 8.73 -12.83 -10.70
N LEU A 47 8.53 -14.09 -10.28
CA LEU A 47 8.42 -15.22 -11.19
C LEU A 47 7.01 -15.35 -11.82
N ASN A 48 5.98 -14.79 -11.18
CA ASN A 48 4.58 -14.91 -11.59
C ASN A 48 3.82 -13.57 -11.58
N PRO A 49 4.31 -12.53 -12.26
CA PRO A 49 3.68 -11.21 -12.21
C PRO A 49 2.31 -11.21 -12.91
N ASP A 50 1.43 -10.30 -12.48
CA ASP A 50 0.17 -10.08 -13.20
C ASP A 50 0.42 -9.49 -14.61
N PHE A 51 1.40 -8.58 -14.71
CA PHE A 51 1.94 -8.02 -15.95
C PHE A 51 3.33 -7.41 -15.68
N ILE A 52 4.10 -7.13 -16.74
CA ILE A 52 5.33 -6.33 -16.67
C ILE A 52 5.11 -4.97 -17.31
N LEU A 53 5.47 -3.90 -16.60
CA LEU A 53 5.39 -2.52 -17.09
C LEU A 53 6.75 -2.03 -17.55
N ILE A 54 6.80 -1.48 -18.76
CA ILE A 54 8.02 -0.90 -19.34
C ILE A 54 7.68 0.47 -19.91
N GLY A 55 8.17 1.51 -19.25
CA GLY A 55 8.35 2.83 -19.85
C GLY A 55 9.66 2.83 -20.64
N GLU A 56 9.64 3.13 -21.94
CA GLU A 56 10.81 2.99 -22.81
C GLU A 56 11.14 4.28 -23.56
N SER A 57 12.43 4.61 -23.69
CA SER A 57 12.92 5.67 -24.58
C SER A 57 12.79 5.30 -26.05
N ASP A 58 12.90 4.01 -26.35
CA ASP A 58 12.93 3.46 -27.70
C ASP A 58 12.54 1.97 -27.70
N ARG A 59 12.23 1.41 -28.87
CA ARG A 59 11.81 0.01 -28.98
C ARG A 59 12.90 -0.99 -28.63
N ARG A 60 14.17 -0.69 -28.91
CA ARG A 60 15.30 -1.61 -28.69
C ARG A 60 15.50 -1.89 -27.20
N ILE A 61 15.42 -0.88 -26.33
CA ILE A 61 15.55 -1.12 -24.88
C ILE A 61 14.38 -1.94 -24.33
N GLY A 62 13.16 -1.70 -24.83
CA GLY A 62 12.01 -2.49 -24.43
C GLY A 62 12.04 -3.93 -24.94
N ASP A 63 12.52 -4.17 -26.16
CA ASP A 63 12.71 -5.52 -26.71
C ASP A 63 13.75 -6.29 -25.87
N THR A 64 14.82 -5.60 -25.46
CA THR A 64 15.87 -6.14 -24.58
C THR A 64 15.28 -6.58 -23.24
N LEU A 65 14.49 -5.72 -22.59
CA LEU A 65 13.83 -6.05 -21.32
C LEU A 65 12.79 -7.17 -21.48
N GLN A 66 11.98 -7.14 -22.54
CA GLN A 66 11.00 -8.18 -22.81
C GLN A 66 11.68 -9.55 -23.02
N ALA A 67 12.80 -9.60 -23.75
CA ALA A 67 13.58 -10.81 -23.94
C ALA A 67 14.22 -11.31 -22.62
N LEU A 68 14.65 -10.40 -21.74
CA LEU A 68 15.16 -10.73 -20.41
C LEU A 68 14.06 -11.37 -19.54
N TYR A 69 12.93 -10.69 -19.36
CA TYR A 69 11.84 -11.20 -18.53
C TYR A 69 11.27 -12.51 -19.06
N SER A 70 11.17 -12.67 -20.39
CA SER A 70 10.68 -13.91 -20.99
C SER A 70 11.51 -15.15 -20.63
N LYS A 71 12.77 -14.98 -20.20
CA LYS A 71 13.64 -16.06 -19.72
C LYS A 71 13.54 -16.33 -18.22
N ILE A 72 13.04 -15.36 -17.45
CA ILE A 72 13.02 -15.40 -15.98
C ILE A 72 11.63 -15.78 -15.46
N VAL A 73 10.58 -15.22 -16.07
CA VAL A 73 9.19 -15.40 -15.62
C VAL A 73 8.67 -16.78 -16.01
N THR A 74 7.96 -17.40 -15.07
CA THR A 74 7.39 -18.75 -15.25
C THR A 74 5.96 -18.71 -15.80
N LYS A 75 5.22 -17.63 -15.54
CA LYS A 75 3.86 -17.45 -16.04
C LYS A 75 3.86 -17.07 -17.52
N GLN A 76 3.15 -17.84 -18.35
CA GLN A 76 2.96 -17.58 -19.79
C GLN A 76 1.51 -17.86 -20.23
N PRO A 77 0.93 -17.06 -21.16
CA PRO A 77 1.49 -15.85 -21.75
C PRO A 77 1.59 -14.72 -20.71
N LEU A 78 2.71 -14.01 -20.69
CA LEU A 78 2.91 -12.85 -19.82
C LEU A 78 2.49 -11.55 -20.52
N PRO A 79 1.57 -10.75 -19.95
CA PRO A 79 1.25 -9.43 -20.50
C PRO A 79 2.40 -8.44 -20.30
N PHE A 80 2.92 -7.90 -21.39
CA PHE A 80 3.85 -6.78 -21.38
C PHE A 80 3.11 -5.47 -21.72
N GLN A 81 3.15 -4.50 -20.81
CA GLN A 81 2.59 -3.17 -21.00
C GLN A 81 3.73 -2.19 -21.31
N ARG A 82 3.94 -1.93 -22.60
CA ARG A 82 5.04 -1.07 -23.10
C ARG A 82 4.49 0.29 -23.49
N MET A 83 5.06 1.36 -22.95
CA MET A 83 4.56 2.73 -23.13
C MET A 83 5.67 3.77 -22.94
N ASN A 84 5.34 5.06 -23.12
CA ASN A 84 6.28 6.14 -22.79
C ASN A 84 6.46 6.27 -21.26
N PHE A 85 7.48 7.04 -20.84
CA PHE A 85 7.79 7.22 -19.42
C PHE A 85 6.65 7.80 -18.60
N ILE A 86 6.01 8.88 -19.09
CA ILE A 86 4.93 9.55 -18.37
C ILE A 86 3.78 8.58 -18.08
N ASN A 87 3.36 7.80 -19.09
CA ASN A 87 2.31 6.81 -18.95
C ASN A 87 2.71 5.72 -17.95
N ALA A 88 3.95 5.25 -17.98
CA ALA A 88 4.41 4.19 -17.06
C ALA A 88 4.50 4.69 -15.61
N GLU A 89 5.03 5.89 -15.38
CA GLU A 89 5.11 6.50 -14.06
C GLU A 89 3.71 6.77 -13.48
N ILE A 90 2.77 7.28 -14.31
CA ILE A 90 1.36 7.46 -13.91
C ILE A 90 0.71 6.11 -13.61
N THR A 91 0.93 5.10 -14.44
CA THR A 91 0.37 3.75 -14.24
C THR A 91 0.77 3.18 -12.89
N LYS A 92 2.05 3.29 -12.51
CA LYS A 92 2.54 2.75 -11.23
C LYS A 92 1.83 3.36 -10.04
N ILE A 93 1.77 4.69 -9.98
CA ILE A 93 1.17 5.39 -8.84
C ILE A 93 -0.36 5.21 -8.82
N SER A 94 -1.00 5.23 -9.99
CA SER A 94 -2.46 5.09 -10.12
C SER A 94 -2.95 3.70 -9.72
N LEU A 95 -2.19 2.64 -10.04
CA LEU A 95 -2.56 1.29 -9.64
C LEU A 95 -2.60 1.15 -8.11
N ASN A 96 -1.58 1.66 -7.41
CA ASN A 96 -1.54 1.61 -5.95
C ASN A 96 -2.66 2.44 -5.32
N THR A 97 -2.94 3.64 -5.86
CA THR A 97 -4.09 4.48 -5.45
C THR A 97 -5.44 3.78 -5.65
N TYR A 98 -5.60 3.01 -6.74
CA TYR A 98 -6.82 2.26 -6.98
C TYR A 98 -6.96 1.06 -6.03
N VAL A 99 -5.87 0.35 -5.77
CA VAL A 99 -5.85 -0.76 -4.80
C VAL A 99 -6.22 -0.27 -3.40
N THR A 100 -5.69 0.87 -2.95
CA THR A 100 -6.05 1.45 -1.65
C THR A 100 -7.51 1.87 -1.61
N THR A 101 -8.05 2.44 -2.69
CA THR A 101 -9.48 2.77 -2.80
C THR A 101 -10.34 1.52 -2.60
N LYS A 102 -9.95 0.40 -3.22
CA LYS A 102 -10.66 -0.88 -3.13
C LYS A 102 -10.66 -1.48 -1.71
N ILE A 103 -9.51 -1.41 -1.03
CA ILE A 103 -9.39 -1.81 0.39
C ILE A 103 -10.27 -0.93 1.27
N THR A 104 -10.19 0.40 1.10
CA THR A 104 -11.00 1.35 1.87
C THR A 104 -12.49 1.14 1.65
N TYR A 105 -12.92 0.86 0.42
CA TYR A 105 -14.30 0.52 0.12
C TYR A 105 -14.77 -0.73 0.88
N ALA A 106 -13.96 -1.81 0.89
CA ALA A 106 -14.27 -3.03 1.63
C ALA A 106 -14.38 -2.78 3.15
N ASN A 107 -13.53 -1.90 3.71
CA ASN A 107 -13.57 -1.53 5.11
C ASN A 107 -14.79 -0.68 5.47
N MET A 108 -15.18 0.26 4.60
CA MET A 108 -16.42 1.03 4.76
C MET A 108 -17.64 0.11 4.71
N LEU A 109 -17.64 -0.86 3.79
CA LEU A 109 -18.71 -1.86 3.69
C LEU A 109 -18.77 -2.75 4.94
N SER A 110 -17.62 -3.07 5.55
CA SER A 110 -17.56 -3.79 6.83
C SER A 110 -18.31 -3.06 7.93
N GLU A 111 -18.07 -1.77 8.08
CA GLU A 111 -18.79 -0.93 9.03
C GLU A 111 -20.30 -0.87 8.74
N LEU A 112 -20.70 -0.84 7.46
CA LEU A 112 -22.11 -0.92 7.11
C LEU A 112 -22.72 -2.26 7.54
N CYS A 113 -22.07 -3.38 7.25
CA CYS A 113 -22.53 -4.72 7.61
C CYS A 113 -22.68 -4.90 9.12
N GLU A 114 -21.81 -4.31 9.93
CA GLU A 114 -21.91 -4.34 11.40
C GLU A 114 -23.23 -3.78 11.95
N ASN A 115 -23.97 -2.97 11.17
CA ASN A 115 -25.26 -2.39 11.58
C ASN A 115 -26.47 -3.28 11.26
N PHE A 116 -26.28 -4.43 10.63
CA PHE A 116 -27.37 -5.34 10.26
C PHE A 116 -27.18 -6.72 10.91
N SER A 117 -28.23 -7.21 11.57
CA SER A 117 -28.23 -8.58 12.09
C SER A 117 -28.12 -9.60 10.94
N GLY A 118 -27.15 -10.51 11.02
CA GLY A 118 -26.90 -11.54 10.02
C GLY A 118 -26.09 -11.09 8.80
N ALA A 119 -25.64 -9.84 8.72
CA ALA A 119 -24.75 -9.40 7.66
C ALA A 119 -23.30 -9.78 7.94
N ASP A 120 -22.61 -10.28 6.91
CA ASP A 120 -21.18 -10.62 6.95
C ASP A 120 -20.50 -10.00 5.74
N VAL A 121 -19.53 -9.12 6.00
CA VAL A 121 -18.81 -8.39 4.96
C VAL A 121 -17.99 -9.31 4.05
N ASP A 122 -17.47 -10.44 4.56
CA ASP A 122 -16.66 -11.35 3.77
C ASP A 122 -17.56 -12.15 2.79
N ILE A 123 -18.78 -12.49 3.20
CA ILE A 123 -19.80 -13.07 2.29
C ILE A 123 -20.17 -12.06 1.20
N VAL A 124 -20.44 -10.81 1.58
CA VAL A 124 -20.83 -9.76 0.62
C VAL A 124 -19.68 -9.45 -0.35
N ASN A 125 -18.45 -9.28 0.15
CA ASN A 125 -17.28 -9.03 -0.68
C ASN A 125 -16.97 -10.21 -1.61
N ALA A 126 -17.16 -11.45 -1.16
CA ALA A 126 -16.99 -12.62 -2.02
C ALA A 126 -17.98 -12.60 -3.20
N ALA A 127 -19.25 -12.29 -2.95
CA ALA A 127 -20.26 -12.17 -3.99
C ALA A 127 -19.95 -11.03 -4.98
N ILE A 128 -19.58 -9.85 -4.48
CA ILE A 128 -19.16 -8.71 -5.33
C ILE A 128 -17.92 -9.07 -6.15
N GLY A 129 -16.95 -9.76 -5.53
CA GLY A 129 -15.70 -10.14 -6.16
C GLY A 129 -15.83 -11.18 -7.28
N CYS A 130 -16.95 -11.91 -7.34
CA CYS A 130 -17.28 -12.79 -8.46
C CYS A 130 -17.64 -12.01 -9.74
N ASP A 131 -18.07 -10.75 -9.62
CA ASP A 131 -18.32 -9.90 -10.77
C ASP A 131 -16.99 -9.55 -11.46
N SER A 132 -16.85 -9.92 -12.74
CA SER A 132 -15.61 -9.72 -13.50
C SER A 132 -15.24 -8.25 -13.70
N ARG A 133 -16.17 -7.31 -13.49
CA ARG A 133 -15.89 -5.87 -13.52
C ARG A 133 -15.16 -5.39 -12.26
N VAL A 134 -15.26 -6.15 -11.15
CA VAL A 134 -14.68 -5.80 -9.84
C VAL A 134 -13.49 -6.69 -9.48
N GLY A 135 -13.66 -8.00 -9.61
CA GLY A 135 -12.69 -9.02 -9.22
C GLY A 135 -12.46 -9.13 -7.71
N SER A 136 -11.91 -10.26 -7.26
CA SER A 136 -11.80 -10.62 -5.84
C SER A 136 -10.56 -10.11 -5.11
N LYS A 137 -9.46 -9.80 -5.82
CA LYS A 137 -8.19 -9.36 -5.18
C LYS A 137 -8.38 -8.02 -4.44
N TYR A 138 -7.79 -7.90 -3.25
CA TYR A 138 -7.85 -6.69 -2.41
C TYR A 138 -9.28 -6.22 -2.07
N LEU A 139 -10.22 -7.17 -1.93
CA LEU A 139 -11.60 -6.93 -1.52
C LEU A 139 -11.95 -7.79 -0.30
N LYS A 140 -11.46 -7.39 0.88
CA LYS A 140 -11.73 -8.09 2.14
C LYS A 140 -11.99 -7.07 3.23
N GLY A 141 -12.96 -7.36 4.12
CA GLY A 141 -13.17 -6.53 5.30
C GLY A 141 -11.99 -6.65 6.25
N ALA A 142 -11.35 -5.53 6.56
CA ALA A 142 -10.17 -5.51 7.43
C ALA A 142 -10.10 -4.20 8.21
N LEU A 143 -8.91 -3.89 8.70
CA LEU A 143 -8.56 -2.58 9.24
C LEU A 143 -7.96 -1.71 8.13
N ALA A 144 -7.45 -0.55 8.50
CA ALA A 144 -6.69 0.32 7.60
C ALA A 144 -5.57 -0.42 6.86
N TYR A 145 -5.25 0.04 5.64
CA TYR A 145 -4.01 -0.34 4.98
C TYR A 145 -2.83 0.45 5.57
N GLY A 146 -1.64 -0.14 5.48
CA GLY A 146 -0.38 0.47 5.93
C GLY A 146 0.78 0.14 5.01
N GLY A 147 1.99 0.19 5.56
CA GLY A 147 3.23 -0.16 4.85
C GLY A 147 3.85 1.01 4.08
N PRO A 148 5.02 0.77 3.46
CA PRO A 148 5.84 1.83 2.86
C PRO A 148 5.28 2.37 1.54
N CYS A 149 4.51 1.57 0.80
CA CYS A 149 4.10 1.91 -0.57
C CYS A 149 2.71 2.55 -0.64
N PHE A 150 1.70 1.91 -0.07
CA PHE A 150 0.30 2.34 -0.26
C PHE A 150 0.01 3.75 0.24
N PRO A 151 0.30 4.12 1.51
CA PRO A 151 0.06 5.48 1.98
C PRO A 151 0.93 6.52 1.24
N ARG A 152 2.19 6.17 0.94
CA ARG A 152 3.11 7.06 0.20
C ARG A 152 2.60 7.37 -1.20
N ASP A 153 2.24 6.34 -1.95
CA ASP A 153 1.87 6.46 -3.36
C ASP A 153 0.49 7.14 -3.51
N ASN A 154 -0.48 6.84 -2.63
CA ASN A 154 -1.77 7.54 -2.59
C ASN A 154 -1.60 9.04 -2.30
N ARG A 155 -0.79 9.40 -1.28
CA ARG A 155 -0.49 10.80 -0.98
C ARG A 155 0.30 11.50 -2.08
N ALA A 156 1.24 10.80 -2.70
CA ALA A 156 1.98 11.32 -3.85
C ALA A 156 1.04 11.58 -5.05
N PHE A 157 0.03 10.73 -5.27
CA PHE A 157 -1.00 10.94 -6.30
C PHE A 157 -1.82 12.21 -6.04
N VAL A 158 -2.25 12.42 -4.79
CA VAL A 158 -2.96 13.64 -4.38
C VAL A 158 -2.07 14.87 -4.57
N ALA A 159 -0.81 14.82 -4.13
CA ALA A 159 0.13 15.93 -4.27
C ALA A 159 0.39 16.29 -5.74
N LEU A 160 0.58 15.28 -6.60
CA LEU A 160 0.70 15.47 -8.04
C LEU A 160 -0.54 16.14 -8.64
N SER A 161 -1.73 15.62 -8.30
CA SER A 161 -3.01 16.15 -8.79
C SER A 161 -3.17 17.62 -8.41
N LYS A 162 -2.85 17.98 -7.16
CA LYS A 162 -2.86 19.38 -6.69
C LYS A 162 -1.89 20.27 -7.46
N SER A 163 -0.68 19.80 -7.74
CA SER A 163 0.31 20.56 -8.52
C SER A 163 -0.15 20.85 -9.96
N MET A 164 -1.08 20.04 -10.48
CA MET A 164 -1.66 20.17 -11.81
C MET A 164 -3.08 20.77 -11.79
N SER A 165 -3.55 21.27 -10.64
CA SER A 165 -4.92 21.77 -10.46
C SER A 165 -6.01 20.74 -10.82
N VAL A 166 -5.71 19.44 -10.69
CA VAL A 166 -6.64 18.33 -10.88
C VAL A 166 -7.19 17.90 -9.52
N ASN A 167 -8.49 17.64 -9.48
CA ASN A 167 -9.15 17.20 -8.26
C ASN A 167 -9.00 15.68 -8.05
N ALA A 168 -8.50 15.28 -6.88
CA ALA A 168 -8.26 13.89 -6.50
C ALA A 168 -9.15 13.43 -5.32
N LEU A 169 -10.41 13.90 -5.27
CA LEU A 169 -11.34 13.61 -4.15
C LEU A 169 -11.40 12.14 -3.74
N LEU A 170 -11.37 11.21 -4.70
CA LEU A 170 -11.41 9.77 -4.39
C LEU A 170 -10.17 9.32 -3.60
N ALA A 171 -8.97 9.77 -3.99
CA ALA A 171 -7.74 9.44 -3.30
C ALA A 171 -7.65 10.14 -1.93
N GLU A 172 -8.17 11.37 -1.82
CA GLU A 172 -8.26 12.10 -0.56
C GLU A 172 -9.23 11.42 0.42
N ALA A 173 -10.44 11.08 -0.03
CA ALA A 173 -11.42 10.34 0.76
C ALA A 173 -10.88 8.96 1.17
N THR A 174 -10.13 8.30 0.28
CA THR A 174 -9.48 7.02 0.57
C THR A 174 -8.52 7.13 1.76
N ASP A 175 -7.67 8.15 1.80
CA ASP A 175 -6.72 8.38 2.89
C ASP A 175 -7.45 8.76 4.20
N GLN A 176 -8.44 9.65 4.11
CA GLN A 176 -9.24 10.09 5.26
C GLN A 176 -10.00 8.92 5.92
N LEU A 177 -10.63 8.07 5.12
CA LEU A 177 -11.34 6.89 5.62
C LEU A 177 -10.37 5.85 6.19
N ASN A 178 -9.16 5.73 5.61
CA ASN A 178 -8.12 4.86 6.16
C ASN A 178 -7.70 5.32 7.57
N ASP A 179 -7.44 6.60 7.76
CA ASP A 179 -7.10 7.18 9.07
C ASP A 179 -8.25 7.09 10.09
N TYR A 180 -9.49 7.19 9.59
CA TYR A 180 -10.70 7.05 10.40
C TYR A 180 -10.82 5.66 11.03
N GLN A 181 -10.39 4.58 10.35
CA GLN A 181 -10.50 3.21 10.90
C GLN A 181 -9.78 3.05 12.25
N ILE A 182 -8.63 3.71 12.44
CA ILE A 182 -7.92 3.70 13.73
C ILE A 182 -8.76 4.39 14.81
N LYS A 183 -9.38 5.53 14.49
CA LYS A 183 -10.26 6.25 15.44
C LYS A 183 -11.49 5.41 15.78
N ARG A 184 -12.04 4.69 14.81
CA ARG A 184 -13.17 3.78 14.98
C ARG A 184 -12.85 2.65 15.96
N LEU A 185 -11.69 2.00 15.78
CA LEU A 185 -11.23 0.95 16.69
C LEU A 185 -11.00 1.46 18.12
N LEU A 186 -10.34 2.62 18.27
CA LEU A 186 -10.14 3.23 19.58
C LEU A 186 -11.48 3.42 20.31
N ARG A 187 -12.48 4.00 19.63
CA ARG A 187 -13.82 4.19 20.20
C ARG A 187 -14.48 2.87 20.59
N LYS A 188 -14.30 1.80 19.81
CA LYS A 188 -14.82 0.47 20.18
C LYS A 188 -14.16 -0.07 21.45
N CYS A 189 -12.83 0.09 21.59
CA CYS A 189 -12.13 -0.28 22.82
C CYS A 189 -12.65 0.52 24.02
N GLU A 190 -12.85 1.83 23.85
CA GLU A 190 -13.41 2.72 24.89
C GLU A 190 -14.83 2.32 25.28
N GLN A 191 -15.71 2.05 24.32
CA GLN A 191 -17.07 1.58 24.59
C GLN A 191 -17.11 0.26 25.35
N ILE A 192 -16.23 -0.69 25.01
CA ILE A 192 -16.10 -1.95 25.75
C ILE A 192 -15.59 -1.68 27.16
N ALA A 193 -14.61 -0.80 27.31
CA ALA A 193 -14.09 -0.41 28.62
C ALA A 193 -15.19 0.20 29.50
N ASP A 194 -15.96 1.15 28.96
CA ASP A 194 -17.07 1.79 29.67
C ASP A 194 -18.11 0.76 30.12
N LEU A 195 -18.42 -0.24 29.29
CA LEU A 195 -19.41 -1.27 29.62
C LEU A 195 -18.98 -2.18 30.79
N TYR A 196 -17.70 -2.48 30.93
CA TYR A 196 -17.20 -3.46 31.90
C TYR A 196 -16.46 -2.85 33.10
N PHE A 197 -15.99 -1.60 32.99
CA PHE A 197 -15.12 -0.96 33.98
C PHE A 197 -15.69 0.36 34.54
N SER A 198 -16.90 0.80 34.15
CA SER A 198 -17.53 2.02 34.67
C SER A 198 -17.62 2.07 36.20
N ASP A 199 -17.87 0.92 36.82
CA ASP A 199 -18.11 0.81 38.26
C ASP A 199 -16.80 0.60 39.07
N VAL A 200 -15.66 0.47 38.37
CA VAL A 200 -14.33 0.27 38.95
C VAL A 200 -13.31 1.28 38.37
N PRO A 201 -13.54 2.60 38.53
CA PRO A 201 -12.75 3.65 37.86
C PRO A 201 -11.27 3.71 38.28
N HIS A 202 -10.88 2.98 39.32
CA HIS A 202 -9.50 2.86 39.79
C HIS A 202 -8.73 1.73 39.09
N ILE A 203 -9.40 0.86 38.35
CA ILE A 203 -8.78 -0.20 37.55
C ILE A 203 -8.61 0.31 36.13
N LYS A 204 -7.36 0.43 35.68
CA LYS A 204 -7.06 0.76 34.29
C LYS A 204 -7.19 -0.50 33.43
N PRO A 205 -8.04 -0.52 32.39
CA PRO A 205 -8.19 -1.71 31.56
C PRO A 205 -6.93 -2.01 30.76
N ILE A 206 -6.67 -3.31 30.56
CA ILE A 206 -5.51 -3.81 29.82
C ILE A 206 -5.94 -4.21 28.41
N VAL A 207 -5.20 -3.78 27.39
CA VAL A 207 -5.40 -4.16 25.99
C VAL A 207 -4.17 -4.89 25.45
N GLY A 208 -4.38 -6.08 24.89
CA GLY A 208 -3.38 -6.84 24.16
C GLY A 208 -3.43 -6.57 22.66
N ILE A 209 -2.27 -6.35 22.03
CA ILE A 209 -2.12 -6.21 20.57
C ILE A 209 -1.25 -7.37 20.05
N LEU A 210 -1.82 -8.18 19.17
CA LEU A 210 -1.14 -9.30 18.53
C LEU A 210 -0.83 -8.94 17.08
N GLY A 211 0.45 -8.75 16.77
CA GLY A 211 0.95 -8.24 15.50
C GLY A 211 1.21 -6.74 15.54
N LEU A 212 2.41 -6.33 15.10
CA LEU A 212 2.88 -4.94 15.04
C LEU A 212 3.43 -4.57 13.66
N SER A 213 3.86 -5.56 12.88
CA SER A 213 4.18 -5.39 11.47
C SER A 213 2.99 -4.86 10.66
N TYR A 214 3.27 -4.17 9.56
CA TYR A 214 2.20 -3.63 8.70
C TYR A 214 1.39 -4.72 7.99
N LYS A 215 1.95 -5.94 7.91
CA LYS A 215 1.32 -7.15 7.39
C LYS A 215 2.08 -8.40 7.89
N PRO A 216 1.54 -9.62 7.71
CA PRO A 216 2.24 -10.85 8.11
C PRO A 216 3.61 -11.05 7.45
N ASP A 217 4.45 -11.86 8.10
CA ASP A 217 5.72 -12.38 7.58
C ASP A 217 6.76 -11.32 7.19
N THR A 218 6.76 -10.17 7.89
CA THR A 218 7.76 -9.12 7.70
C THR A 218 8.02 -8.35 9.00
N PRO A 219 9.25 -7.92 9.28
CA PRO A 219 9.54 -7.07 10.43
C PRO A 219 9.15 -5.59 10.20
N VAL A 220 8.67 -5.22 9.01
CA VAL A 220 8.45 -3.82 8.63
C VAL A 220 7.26 -3.22 9.38
N VAL A 221 7.50 -2.08 10.02
CA VAL A 221 6.55 -1.34 10.87
C VAL A 221 6.20 0.04 10.31
N GLU A 222 6.76 0.41 9.17
CA GLU A 222 6.48 1.69 8.52
C GLU A 222 4.98 1.82 8.19
N CYS A 223 4.37 2.91 8.66
CA CYS A 223 2.92 3.12 8.59
C CYS A 223 2.10 1.91 9.09
N SER A 224 2.58 1.18 10.11
CA SER A 224 1.82 0.10 10.74
C SER A 224 0.59 0.64 11.48
N VAL A 225 -0.57 0.07 11.14
CA VAL A 225 -1.86 0.38 11.78
C VAL A 225 -1.87 -0.08 13.23
N ALA A 226 -1.25 -1.23 13.53
CA ALA A 226 -1.17 -1.76 14.89
C ALA A 226 -0.31 -0.85 15.78
N CYS A 227 0.85 -0.39 15.30
CA CYS A 227 1.67 0.59 16.03
C CYS A 227 0.91 1.92 16.23
N ALA A 228 0.20 2.40 15.21
CA ALA A 228 -0.58 3.62 15.31
C ALA A 228 -1.75 3.50 16.31
N LEU A 229 -2.40 2.33 16.36
CA LEU A 229 -3.45 2.03 17.35
C LEU A 229 -2.86 1.92 18.77
N ALA A 230 -1.75 1.22 18.95
CA ALA A 230 -1.06 1.09 20.23
C ALA A 230 -0.75 2.48 20.82
N ASN A 231 -0.15 3.36 20.01
CA ASN A 231 0.18 4.72 20.39
C ASN A 231 -1.03 5.59 20.79
N LYS A 232 -2.24 5.25 20.34
CA LYS A 232 -3.46 5.94 20.80
C LYS A 232 -4.03 5.32 22.07
N LEU A 233 -4.02 4.00 22.16
CA LEU A 233 -4.56 3.25 23.30
C LEU A 233 -3.79 3.51 24.59
N ILE A 234 -2.47 3.73 24.54
CA ILE A 234 -1.64 3.96 25.75
C ILE A 234 -2.13 5.13 26.63
N ASN A 235 -2.90 6.07 26.08
CA ASN A 235 -3.45 7.20 26.84
C ASN A 235 -4.54 6.75 27.82
N ASN A 236 -5.35 5.74 27.44
CA ASN A 236 -6.54 5.32 28.19
C ASN A 236 -6.40 3.88 28.74
N PHE A 237 -5.44 3.11 28.23
CA PHE A 237 -5.27 1.68 28.50
C PHE A 237 -3.83 1.36 28.88
N ASP A 238 -3.64 0.26 29.61
CA ASP A 238 -2.34 -0.39 29.69
C ASP A 238 -2.20 -1.33 28.49
N VAL A 239 -1.20 -1.10 27.65
CA VAL A 239 -1.06 -1.76 26.35
C VAL A 239 0.10 -2.74 26.38
N PHE A 240 -0.18 -4.02 26.11
CA PHE A 240 0.83 -5.04 25.88
C PHE A 240 0.77 -5.45 24.41
N ALA A 241 1.93 -5.52 23.76
CA ALA A 241 1.99 -5.89 22.36
C ALA A 241 3.05 -6.95 22.10
N TYR A 242 2.77 -7.82 21.12
CA TYR A 242 3.68 -8.86 20.68
C TYR A 242 3.66 -9.03 19.17
N ASP A 243 4.83 -9.15 18.56
CA ASP A 243 5.00 -9.55 17.16
C ASP A 243 6.22 -10.48 17.03
N PRO A 244 6.13 -11.61 16.34
CA PRO A 244 7.24 -12.56 16.25
C PRO A 244 8.48 -12.01 15.51
N LEU A 245 8.32 -11.01 14.63
CA LEU A 245 9.38 -10.50 13.76
C LEU A 245 9.67 -9.01 13.95
N ALA A 246 8.69 -8.23 14.41
CA ALA A 246 8.75 -6.77 14.36
C ALA A 246 9.10 -6.10 15.69
N MET A 247 9.20 -6.82 16.81
CA MET A 247 9.40 -6.22 18.14
C MET A 247 10.55 -5.20 18.20
N PRO A 248 11.77 -5.48 17.69
CA PRO A 248 12.88 -4.52 17.78
C PRO A 248 12.61 -3.19 17.07
N LEU A 249 11.95 -3.22 15.91
CA LEU A 249 11.61 -2.02 15.15
C LEU A 249 10.35 -1.34 15.70
N ALA A 250 9.37 -2.13 16.14
CA ALA A 250 8.12 -1.62 16.70
C ALA A 250 8.37 -0.84 17.99
N SER A 251 9.26 -1.31 18.87
CA SER A 251 9.65 -0.59 20.09
C SER A 251 10.17 0.81 19.78
N GLN A 252 10.97 1.01 18.72
CA GLN A 252 11.49 2.34 18.37
C GLN A 252 10.38 3.34 17.97
N ILE A 253 9.26 2.84 17.45
CA ILE A 253 8.14 3.66 16.95
C ILE A 253 7.05 3.85 18.02
N CYS A 254 6.86 2.85 18.88
CA CYS A 254 5.82 2.86 19.91
C CYS A 254 6.31 3.43 21.24
N ASP A 255 7.62 3.47 21.48
CA ASP A 255 8.17 3.90 22.76
C ASP A 255 8.31 5.43 22.82
N LYS A 256 7.22 6.09 23.21
CA LYS A 256 7.22 7.50 23.65
C LYS A 256 7.00 7.67 25.15
N SER A 257 6.81 6.58 25.89
CA SER A 257 6.47 6.62 27.32
C SER A 257 7.54 6.08 28.26
N GLY A 258 8.62 5.46 27.76
CA GLY A 258 9.75 5.07 28.63
C GLY A 258 9.36 4.12 29.78
N LYS A 259 8.29 3.35 29.60
CA LYS A 259 7.90 2.29 30.55
C LYS A 259 8.25 0.96 29.92
N LYS A 260 9.38 0.42 30.37
CA LYS A 260 9.81 -0.97 30.21
C LYS A 260 8.81 -1.91 30.88
#